data_AF-A0AA38ZT27-F1
#
_entry.id   AF-A0AA38ZT27-F1
#
_cell.length_a   1.000
_cell.length_b   1.000
_cell.length_c   1.000
_cell.angle_alpha   90.00
_cell.angle_beta   90.00
_cell.angle_gamma   90.00
#
_symmetry.space_group_name_H-M   'P 1'
#
loop_
_entity.id
_entity.type
_entity.pdbx_description
1 polymer ?
#
loop_
_entity_poly.entity_id
_entity_poly.type
_entity_poly.pdbx_seq_one_letter_code
_entity_poly.pdbx_strand_id
1 'polypeptide(L)'
;MNSLYDYIYTLINWVVLRYHLNDAILGGIPFNWAYGMIAFEYPGTYQRFNKVFNEAMSNHTTLIMKRILQIYKGFEGLKVLVDVGGGIGVTLRIITSKYLRIKNEFGNDFRKCF
;
A
#
# COMPACT_ATOMS: atom_id res chain seq x y z
N MET A 1 -4.74 -22.81 -6.19
CA MET A 1 -4.77 -21.58 -7.01
C MET A 1 -5.30 -21.94 -8.38
N ASN A 2 -6.47 -21.45 -8.77
CA ASN A 2 -6.99 -21.67 -10.11
C ASN A 2 -6.74 -20.40 -10.93
N SER A 3 -5.68 -20.42 -11.74
CA SER A 3 -5.25 -19.32 -12.61
C SER A 3 -6.41 -18.70 -13.40
N LEU A 4 -7.34 -19.53 -13.87
CA LEU A 4 -8.50 -19.09 -14.64
C LEU A 4 -9.50 -18.26 -13.81
N TYR A 5 -9.79 -18.67 -12.57
CA TYR A 5 -10.67 -17.90 -11.67
C TYR A 5 -10.02 -16.56 -11.32
N ASP A 6 -8.70 -16.56 -11.08
CA ASP A 6 -7.97 -15.35 -10.77
C ASP A 6 -7.99 -14.37 -11.95
N TYR A 7 -7.82 -14.88 -13.17
CA TYR A 7 -7.87 -14.06 -14.38
C TYR A 7 -9.26 -13.49 -14.64
N ILE A 8 -10.31 -14.33 -14.56
CA ILE A 8 -11.70 -13.91 -14.74
C ILE A 8 -12.10 -12.88 -13.68
N TYR A 9 -11.73 -13.10 -12.42
CA TYR A 9 -12.04 -12.16 -11.34
C TYR A 9 -11.33 -10.82 -11.54
N THR A 10 -10.07 -10.84 -11.98
CA THR A 10 -9.32 -9.61 -12.27
C THR A 10 -9.93 -8.86 -13.45
N LEU A 11 -10.32 -9.58 -14.50
CA LEU A 11 -10.95 -9.00 -15.69
C LEU A 11 -12.32 -8.38 -15.36
N ILE A 12 -13.17 -9.08 -14.60
CA ILE A 12 -14.48 -8.58 -14.17
C ILE A 12 -14.32 -7.30 -13.34
N ASN A 13 -13.40 -7.28 -12.38
CA ASN A 13 -13.15 -6.07 -11.57
C ASN A 13 -12.62 -4.90 -12.41
N TRP A 14 -11.73 -5.17 -13.36
CA TRP A 14 -11.23 -4.13 -14.29
C TRP A 14 -12.32 -3.55 -15.17
N VAL A 15 -13.26 -4.39 -15.62
CA VAL A 15 -14.39 -3.99 -16.45
C VAL A 15 -15.37 -3.14 -15.64
N VAL A 16 -15.73 -3.58 -14.42
CA VAL A 16 -16.61 -2.83 -13.51
C VAL A 16 -16.03 -1.45 -13.16
N LEU A 17 -14.73 -1.38 -12.81
CA LEU A 17 -14.09 -0.10 -12.51
C LEU A 17 -14.05 0.84 -13.72
N ARG A 18 -13.84 0.29 -14.93
CA ARG A 18 -13.84 1.09 -16.17
C ARG A 18 -15.23 1.63 -16.51
N TYR A 19 -16.31 0.89 -16.24
CA TYR A 19 -17.66 1.39 -16.46
C TYR A 19 -17.95 2.65 -15.65
N HIS A 20 -17.49 2.69 -14.40
CA HIS A 20 -17.66 3.84 -13.50
C HIS A 20 -16.69 5.00 -13.77
N LEU A 21 -15.71 4.84 -14.67
CA LEU A 21 -14.76 5.90 -15.00
C LEU A 21 -15.41 7.04 -15.81
N ASN A 22 -16.32 6.69 -16.72
CA ASN A 22 -17.07 7.68 -17.50
C ASN A 22 -18.02 8.49 -16.63
N ASP A 23 -18.70 7.81 -15.70
CA ASP A 23 -19.62 8.45 -14.77
C ASP A 23 -18.90 9.43 -13.84
N ALA A 24 -17.60 9.21 -13.57
CA ALA A 24 -16.83 10.05 -12.64
C ALA A 24 -16.56 11.45 -13.18
N ILE A 25 -16.75 11.66 -14.48
CA ILE A 25 -16.74 13.00 -15.10
C ILE A 25 -17.85 13.87 -14.50
N LEU A 26 -18.97 13.27 -14.07
CA LEU A 26 -20.09 13.96 -13.42
C LEU A 26 -19.84 14.22 -11.92
N GLY A 27 -18.66 13.85 -11.41
CA GLY A 27 -18.28 13.95 -10.01
C GLY A 27 -18.48 12.64 -9.26
N GLY A 28 -17.53 12.29 -8.39
CA GLY A 28 -17.51 11.02 -7.65
C GLY A 28 -16.20 10.27 -7.82
N ILE A 29 -16.10 9.10 -7.18
CA ILE A 29 -14.91 8.24 -7.25
C ILE A 29 -15.36 6.89 -7.80
N PRO A 30 -14.85 6.44 -8.98
CA PRO A 30 -15.26 5.20 -9.61
C PRO A 30 -15.20 3.98 -8.69
N PHE A 31 -14.17 3.92 -7.85
CA PHE A 31 -13.98 2.84 -6.89
C PHE A 31 -15.13 2.78 -5.87
N ASN A 32 -15.57 3.94 -5.38
CA ASN A 32 -16.64 4.01 -4.39
C ASN A 32 -17.97 3.53 -4.98
N TRP A 33 -18.22 3.78 -6.26
CA TRP A 33 -19.42 3.26 -6.92
C TRP A 33 -19.34 1.76 -7.20
N ALA A 34 -18.17 1.28 -7.62
CA ALA A 34 -17.95 -0.13 -7.88
C ALA A 34 -18.09 -1.02 -6.62
N TYR A 35 -17.62 -0.52 -5.47
CA TYR A 35 -17.47 -1.32 -4.26
C TYR A 35 -18.24 -0.80 -3.04
N GLY A 36 -18.93 0.33 -3.16
CA GLY A 36 -19.74 0.92 -2.08
C GLY A 36 -18.94 1.47 -0.89
N MET A 37 -17.62 1.57 -1.00
CA MET A 37 -16.72 1.99 0.08
C MET A 37 -15.49 2.70 -0.49
N ILE A 38 -14.73 3.42 0.34
CA ILE A 38 -13.50 4.05 -0.12
C ILE A 38 -12.40 3.00 -0.35
N ALA A 39 -11.49 3.28 -1.29
CA ALA A 39 -10.42 2.35 -1.65
C ALA A 39 -9.53 1.95 -0.46
N PHE A 40 -9.41 2.80 0.56
CA PHE A 40 -8.64 2.51 1.76
C PHE A 40 -9.28 1.45 2.65
N GLU A 41 -10.60 1.34 2.67
CA GLU A 41 -11.34 0.37 3.51
C GLU A 41 -11.38 -1.02 2.86
N TYR A 42 -11.30 -1.08 1.53
CA TYR A 42 -11.47 -2.31 0.76
C TYR A 42 -10.44 -3.42 1.08
N PRO A 43 -9.14 -3.14 1.30
CA PRO A 43 -8.20 -4.14 1.83
C PRO A 43 -8.63 -4.77 3.15
N GLY A 44 -9.36 -4.04 4.00
CA GLY A 44 -9.87 -4.56 5.27
C GLY A 44 -11.00 -5.58 5.09
N THR A 45 -11.73 -5.54 3.97
CA THR A 45 -12.86 -6.45 3.70
C THR A 45 -12.46 -7.64 2.84
N TYR A 46 -11.43 -7.51 1.98
CA TYR A 46 -11.03 -8.54 1.05
C TYR A 46 -9.55 -8.90 1.12
N GLN A 47 -9.25 -9.95 1.90
CA GLN A 47 -7.89 -10.40 2.22
C GLN A 47 -7.01 -10.70 1.00
N ARG A 48 -7.61 -11.20 -0.09
CA ARG A 48 -6.85 -11.48 -1.32
C ARG A 48 -6.35 -10.19 -1.98
N PHE A 49 -7.19 -9.18 -2.08
CA PHE A 49 -6.79 -7.87 -2.62
C PHE A 49 -5.76 -7.20 -1.72
N ASN A 50 -5.96 -7.26 -0.41
CA ASN A 50 -5.01 -6.79 0.59
C ASN A 50 -3.61 -7.38 0.37
N LYS A 51 -3.51 -8.70 0.24
CA LYS A 51 -2.21 -9.37 -0.01
C LYS A 51 -1.52 -8.84 -1.26
N VAL A 52 -2.25 -8.75 -2.37
CA VAL A 52 -1.71 -8.23 -3.65
C VAL A 52 -1.30 -6.78 -3.52
N PHE A 53 -2.11 -5.95 -2.87
CA PHE A 53 -1.83 -4.53 -2.64
C PHE A 53 -0.56 -4.34 -1.79
N ASN A 54 -0.46 -5.04 -0.65
CA ASN A 54 0.68 -4.96 0.24
C ASN A 54 1.98 -5.48 -0.41
N GLU A 55 1.89 -6.54 -1.22
CA GLU A 55 3.02 -7.05 -1.99
C GLU A 55 3.49 -6.04 -3.05
N ALA A 56 2.56 -5.46 -3.81
CA ALA A 56 2.87 -4.43 -4.80
C ALA A 56 3.53 -3.20 -4.16
N MET A 57 2.98 -2.70 -3.05
CA MET A 57 3.53 -1.56 -2.32
C MET A 57 4.89 -1.87 -1.71
N SER A 58 5.10 -3.07 -1.17
CA SER A 58 6.40 -3.53 -0.64
C SER A 58 7.48 -3.55 -1.72
N ASN A 59 7.17 -4.12 -2.89
CA ASN A 59 8.10 -4.19 -4.01
C ASN A 59 8.47 -2.81 -4.55
N HIS A 60 7.47 -1.95 -4.75
CA HIS A 60 7.68 -0.57 -5.18
C HIS A 60 8.51 0.23 -4.17
N THR A 61 8.14 0.18 -2.89
CA THR A 61 8.87 0.85 -1.79
C THR A 61 10.31 0.39 -1.73
N THR A 62 10.57 -0.91 -1.86
CA THR A 62 11.93 -1.46 -1.81
C THR A 62 12.82 -0.87 -2.91
N LEU A 63 12.29 -0.75 -4.13
CA LEU A 63 13.02 -0.17 -5.25
C LEU A 63 13.36 1.30 -5.01
N ILE A 64 12.35 2.09 -4.66
CA ILE A 64 12.51 3.54 -4.49
C ILE A 64 13.37 3.88 -3.27
N MET A 65 13.15 3.22 -2.12
CA MET A 65 13.89 3.50 -0.89
C MET A 65 15.38 3.14 -1.01
N LYS A 66 15.72 2.08 -1.75
CA LYS A 66 17.13 1.78 -2.06
C LYS A 66 17.81 2.95 -2.78
N ARG A 67 17.12 3.60 -3.71
CA ARG A 67 17.66 4.78 -4.42
C ARG A 67 17.72 6.02 -3.51
N ILE A 68 16.66 6.29 -2.75
CA ILE A 68 16.62 7.42 -1.80
C ILE A 68 17.80 7.34 -0.83
N LEU A 69 18.06 6.16 -0.24
CA LEU A 69 19.15 5.99 0.70
C LEU A 69 20.55 6.22 0.10
N GLN A 70 20.72 6.17 -1.22
CA GLN A 70 22.00 6.49 -1.87
C GLN A 70 22.29 8.00 -1.89
N ILE A 71 21.25 8.82 -2.07
CA ILE A 71 21.39 10.25 -2.33
C ILE A 71 20.99 11.11 -1.12
N TYR A 72 20.05 10.64 -0.30
CA TYR A 72 19.50 11.41 0.81
C TYR A 72 20.18 11.05 2.13
N LYS A 73 20.66 12.09 2.82
CA LYS A 73 21.43 12.00 4.06
C LYS A 73 20.68 12.45 5.31
N GLY A 74 19.45 12.96 5.17
CA GLY A 74 18.69 13.51 6.31
C GLY A 74 18.21 12.49 7.35
N PHE A 75 18.48 11.19 7.14
CA PHE A 75 18.27 10.17 8.18
C PHE A 75 19.46 10.03 9.15
N GLU A 76 20.62 10.61 8.83
CA GLU A 76 21.80 10.55 9.70
C GLU A 76 21.56 11.33 11.00
N GLY A 77 21.89 10.71 12.14
CA GLY A 77 21.77 11.34 13.46
C GLY A 77 20.35 11.36 14.05
N LEU A 78 19.33 10.89 13.32
CA LEU A 78 17.98 10.76 13.87
C LEU A 78 17.94 9.78 15.04
N LYS A 79 17.16 10.13 16.07
CA LYS A 79 16.92 9.26 17.23
C LYS A 79 15.63 8.46 17.12
N VAL A 80 14.60 9.07 16.56
CA VAL A 80 13.25 8.52 16.40
C VAL A 80 12.79 8.82 14.99
N LEU A 81 12.15 7.84 14.35
CA LEU A 81 11.52 7.97 13.05
C LEU A 81 10.14 7.30 13.09
N VAL A 82 9.13 8.00 12.58
CA VAL A 82 7.76 7.49 12.48
C VAL A 82 7.34 7.53 11.02
N ASP A 83 6.86 6.39 10.51
CA ASP A 83 6.36 6.23 9.15
C ASP A 83 4.82 6.14 9.19
N VAL A 84 4.18 7.29 9.01
CA VAL A 84 2.71 7.41 9.06
C VAL A 84 2.14 6.79 7.78
N GLY A 85 1.33 5.74 7.94
CA GLY A 85 0.81 4.98 6.79
C GLY A 85 1.83 4.03 6.16
N GLY A 86 2.89 3.64 6.88
CA GLY A 86 3.97 2.77 6.39
C GLY A 86 3.60 1.33 6.01
N GLY A 87 2.30 0.99 5.99
CA GLY A 87 1.78 -0.34 5.68
C GLY A 87 2.44 -1.43 6.52
N ILE A 88 2.98 -2.46 5.85
CA ILE A 88 3.68 -3.58 6.49
C ILE A 88 5.13 -3.25 6.95
N GLY A 89 5.51 -1.95 7.00
CA GLY A 89 6.74 -1.48 7.62
C GLY A 89 8.02 -1.69 6.80
N VAL A 90 7.91 -1.88 5.48
CA VAL A 90 9.06 -2.12 4.59
C VAL A 90 10.00 -0.91 4.55
N THR A 91 9.45 0.30 4.49
CA THR A 91 10.21 1.56 4.48
C THR A 91 11.10 1.67 5.71
N LEU A 92 10.51 1.59 6.91
CA LEU A 92 11.24 1.64 8.18
C LEU A 92 12.30 0.55 8.26
N ARG A 93 11.96 -0.69 7.89
CA ARG A 93 12.92 -1.80 7.89
C ARG A 93 14.14 -1.49 7.03
N ILE A 94 13.95 -0.90 5.85
CA ILE A 94 15.05 -0.52 4.95
C ILE A 94 15.89 0.61 5.56
N ILE A 95 15.26 1.65 6.11
CA ILE A 95 15.96 2.78 6.73
C ILE A 95 16.78 2.33 7.93
N THR A 96 16.18 1.59 8.87
CA THR A 96 16.88 1.16 10.09
C THR A 96 17.93 0.10 9.85
N SER A 97 17.80 -0.70 8.78
CA SER A 97 18.89 -1.60 8.36
C SER A 97 20.15 -0.84 7.96
N LYS A 98 20.01 0.40 7.46
CA LYS A 98 21.15 1.28 7.15
C LYS A 98 21.59 2.13 8.34
N TYR A 99 20.65 2.57 9.17
CA TYR A 99 20.89 3.47 10.31
C TYR A 99 20.48 2.79 11.62
N LEU A 100 21.33 1.89 12.12
CA LEU A 100 21.07 1.04 13.29
C LEU A 100 20.83 1.81 14.62
N ARG A 101 21.07 3.13 14.65
CA ARG A 101 20.87 3.98 15.83
C ARG A 101 19.45 4.57 15.95
N ILE A 102 18.60 4.40 14.93
CA ILE A 102 17.23 4.94 14.95
C ILE A 102 16.32 3.96 15.71
N LYS A 103 15.61 4.45 16.73
CA LYS A 103 14.53 3.69 17.37
C LYS A 103 13.28 3.68 16.48
N ASN A 104 12.73 2.50 16.26
CA ASN A 104 11.45 2.30 15.60
C ASN A 104 10.33 2.31 16.66
N GLU A 105 9.46 3.30 16.61
CA GLU A 105 8.24 3.33 17.44
C GLU A 105 7.06 3.00 16.56
N PHE A 106 6.68 1.71 16.55
CA PHE A 106 5.45 1.27 15.90
C PHE A 106 4.35 1.15 16.96
N GLY A 107 3.27 1.92 16.81
CA GLY A 107 2.04 1.69 17.56
C GLY A 107 1.43 0.36 17.10
N ASN A 108 1.30 -0.60 18.01
CA ASN A 108 0.70 -1.91 17.76
C ASN A 108 -0.78 -1.87 17.30
N ASP A 109 -1.39 -0.68 17.25
CA ASP A 109 -2.80 -0.45 17.00
C ASP A 109 -3.17 -0.40 15.50
N PHE A 110 -2.20 -0.18 14.61
CA PHE A 110 -2.46 -0.06 13.16
C PHE A 110 -2.47 -1.40 12.40
N ARG A 111 -2.29 -2.54 13.08
CA ARG A 111 -2.41 -3.88 12.47
C ARG A 111 -3.83 -4.24 12.04
N LYS A 112 -4.83 -3.41 12.35
CA LYS A 112 -6.22 -3.57 11.90
C LYS A 112 -6.55 -2.76 10.65
N CYS A 113 -5.62 -1.95 10.14
CA CYS A 113 -5.85 -1.12 8.95
C CYS A 113 -5.26 -1.69 7.65
N PHE A 114 -4.42 -2.74 7.72
CA PHE A 114 -3.73 -3.32 6.56
C PHE A 114 -3.53 -4.82 6.69
#